data_AF-A0A820I7Z6-F1
#
_entry.id   AF-A0A820I7Z6-F1
#
_cell.length_a   1.000
_cell.length_b   1.000
_cell.length_c   1.000
_cell.angle_alpha   90.00
_cell.angle_beta   90.00
_cell.angle_gamma   90.00
#
_symmetry.space_group_name_H-M   'P 1'
#
loop_
_entity.id
_entity.type
_entity.pdbx_description
1 polymer ?
#
loop_
_entity_poly.entity_id
_entity_poly.type
_entity_poly.pdbx_seq_one_letter_code
_entity_poly.pdbx_strand_id
1 'polypeptide(L)'
;INGYYYNTSKVLDNNSQLNETAYNIYGSDMRLPLGFVVVFGFTLAGFSAAIVHTILYHGKSCVEQFRISLEDQKNDVHAQLMSHYAEVPEFWYYILFVVSLILGTINGYHNELLSGHVLLITMILNIMFVVPFGFIMATTGFQIGSF
;
A
#
# COMPACT_ATOMS: atom_id res chain seq x y z
N ILE A 1 12.77 25.21 19.08
CA ILE A 1 11.55 25.10 18.26
C ILE A 1 10.44 25.69 19.11
N ASN A 2 10.04 26.94 18.84
CA ASN A 2 8.94 27.53 19.58
C ASN A 2 7.65 26.90 19.03
N GLY A 3 6.93 26.14 19.86
CA GLY A 3 5.74 25.35 19.48
C GLY A 3 4.52 26.18 19.10
N TYR A 4 4.69 27.18 18.25
CA TYR A 4 3.60 27.97 17.70
C TYR A 4 2.90 27.18 16.58
N TYR A 5 1.57 27.22 16.59
CA TYR A 5 0.74 26.62 15.55
C TYR A 5 0.97 27.33 14.22
N TYR A 6 1.27 26.56 13.18
CA TYR A 6 1.41 27.08 11.82
C TYR A 6 0.04 27.52 11.29
N ASN A 7 -0.09 28.78 10.88
CA ASN A 7 -1.33 29.31 10.35
C ASN A 7 -1.46 28.99 8.85
N THR A 8 -2.20 27.92 8.54
CA THR A 8 -2.41 27.42 7.17
C THR A 8 -3.19 28.41 6.29
N SER A 9 -4.05 29.26 6.86
CA SER A 9 -4.84 30.25 6.11
C SER A 9 -4.00 31.35 5.45
N LYS A 10 -2.72 31.49 5.80
CA LYS A 10 -1.81 32.46 5.15
C LYS A 10 -1.20 31.95 3.84
N VAL A 11 -1.31 30.65 3.58
CA VAL A 11 -0.60 29.98 2.48
C VAL A 11 -1.56 29.25 1.52
N LEU A 12 -2.80 29.01 1.97
CA LEU A 12 -3.89 28.55 1.12
C LEU A 12 -4.78 29.71 0.69
N ASP A 13 -5.12 29.75 -0.60
CA ASP A 13 -6.15 30.63 -1.15
C ASP A 13 -7.56 30.17 -0.71
N ASN A 14 -8.59 31.00 -0.91
CA ASN A 14 -9.98 30.69 -0.54
C ASN A 14 -10.52 29.41 -1.21
N ASN A 15 -9.91 29.00 -2.33
CA ASN A 15 -10.21 27.75 -3.03
C ASN A 15 -9.41 26.54 -2.53
N SER A 16 -8.74 26.64 -1.37
CA SER A 16 -7.84 25.61 -0.82
C SER A 16 -6.69 25.22 -1.77
N GLN A 17 -6.31 26.13 -2.67
CA GLN A 17 -5.15 25.96 -3.53
C GLN A 17 -3.93 26.65 -2.91
N LEU A 18 -2.75 26.09 -3.16
CA LEU A 18 -1.50 26.59 -2.61
C LEU A 18 -1.09 27.90 -3.32
N ASN A 19 -0.93 28.98 -2.57
CA ASN A 19 -0.35 30.22 -3.10
C ASN A 19 1.18 30.16 -2.99
N GLU A 20 1.86 29.89 -4.10
CA GLU A 20 3.32 29.72 -4.15
C GLU A 20 4.11 30.94 -3.67
N THR A 21 3.59 32.15 -3.91
CA THR A 21 4.24 33.40 -3.51
C THR A 21 4.19 33.59 -1.99
N ALA A 22 3.03 33.31 -1.38
CA ALA A 22 2.88 33.33 0.08
C ALA A 22 3.65 32.18 0.76
N TYR A 23 3.73 31.02 0.10
CA TYR A 23 4.52 29.87 0.55
C TYR A 23 6.03 30.18 0.58
N ASN A 24 6.58 30.89 -0.40
CA ASN A 24 8.02 31.23 -0.36
C ASN A 24 8.38 32.22 0.74
N ILE A 25 7.43 33.07 1.16
CA ILE A 25 7.65 34.08 2.20
C ILE A 25 7.44 33.50 3.60
N TYR A 26 6.46 32.59 3.78
CA TYR A 26 6.03 32.09 5.10
C TYR A 26 6.27 30.58 5.31
N GLY A 27 6.47 29.82 4.24
CA GLY A 27 6.58 28.35 4.24
C GLY A 27 7.92 27.81 4.75
N SER A 28 8.92 28.67 4.98
CA SER A 28 10.19 28.29 5.62
C SER A 28 10.01 27.77 7.05
N ASP A 29 8.90 28.09 7.71
CA ASP A 29 8.53 27.58 9.03
C ASP A 29 7.95 26.15 8.99
N MET A 30 7.45 25.69 7.84
CA MET A 30 6.93 24.33 7.65
C MET A 30 7.96 23.43 6.97
N ARG A 31 9.08 23.19 7.64
CA ARG A 31 10.06 22.19 7.18
C ARG A 31 9.83 20.88 7.88
N LEU A 32 9.65 19.81 7.11
CA LEU A 32 9.65 18.45 7.65
C LEU A 32 10.93 18.25 8.48
N PRO A 33 10.84 17.71 9.72
CA PRO A 33 12.01 17.42 10.52
C PRO A 33 12.98 16.55 9.71
N LEU A 34 14.28 16.85 9.79
CA LEU A 34 15.29 16.10 9.02
C LEU A 34 15.21 14.58 9.31
N GLY A 35 14.94 14.20 10.55
CA GLY A 35 14.73 12.79 10.92
C GLY A 35 13.58 12.12 10.18
N PHE A 36 12.47 12.84 9.95
CA PHE A 36 11.32 12.31 9.20
C PHE A 36 11.69 12.05 7.74
N VAL A 37 12.40 12.98 7.11
CA VAL A 37 12.85 12.84 5.71
C VAL A 37 13.79 11.65 5.56
N VAL A 38 14.73 11.48 6.50
CA VAL A 38 15.69 10.37 6.49
C VAL A 38 14.96 9.03 6.66
N VAL A 39 14.11 8.88 7.68
CA VAL A 39 13.37 7.63 7.93
C VAL A 39 12.44 7.28 6.75
N PHE A 40 11.75 8.27 6.20
CA PHE A 40 10.89 8.08 5.03
C PHE A 40 11.69 7.64 3.78
N GLY A 41 12.86 8.25 3.55
CA GLY A 41 13.75 7.85 2.45
C GLY A 41 14.26 6.41 2.57
N PHE A 42 14.70 6.01 3.76
CA PHE A 42 15.13 4.63 4.02
C PHE A 42 13.98 3.63 3.89
N THR A 43 12.76 4.01 4.29
CA THR A 43 11.57 3.20 4.13
C THR A 43 11.26 2.92 2.65
N LEU A 44 11.28 3.96 1.82
CA LEU A 44 11.05 3.82 0.38
C LEU A 44 12.14 2.96 -0.28
N ALA A 45 13.40 3.13 0.15
CA ALA A 45 14.50 2.27 -0.29
C ALA A 45 14.31 0.81 0.17
N GLY A 46 13.77 0.59 1.36
CA GLY A 46 13.44 -0.74 1.87
C GLY A 46 12.39 -1.45 1.01
N PHE A 47 11.35 -0.74 0.56
CA PHE A 47 10.33 -1.31 -0.34
C PHE A 47 10.91 -1.76 -1.68
N SER A 48 11.76 -0.95 -2.31
CA SER A 48 12.40 -1.31 -3.59
C SER A 48 13.44 -2.43 -3.42
N ALA A 49 14.24 -2.39 -2.35
CA ALA A 49 15.20 -3.43 -2.02
C ALA A 49 14.52 -4.79 -1.78
N ALA A 50 13.40 -4.80 -1.07
CA ALA A 50 12.60 -6.00 -0.81
C ALA A 50 12.07 -6.65 -2.10
N ILE A 51 11.59 -5.85 -3.05
CA ILE A 51 11.16 -6.35 -4.38
C ILE A 51 12.34 -6.98 -5.11
N VAL A 52 13.45 -6.25 -5.24
CA VAL A 52 14.63 -6.74 -5.97
C VAL A 52 15.18 -8.01 -5.34
N HIS A 53 15.28 -8.05 -4.00
CA HIS A 53 15.73 -9.22 -3.25
C HIS A 53 14.82 -10.43 -3.48
N THR A 54 13.50 -10.24 -3.42
CA THR A 54 12.55 -11.34 -3.59
C THR A 54 12.58 -11.88 -5.02
N ILE A 55 12.63 -11.01 -6.02
CA ILE A 55 12.67 -11.42 -7.43
C ILE A 55 13.99 -12.14 -7.76
N LEU A 56 15.13 -11.60 -7.31
CA LEU A 56 16.46 -12.12 -7.66
C LEU A 56 16.75 -13.48 -6.99
N TYR A 57 16.44 -13.62 -5.69
CA TYR A 57 16.80 -14.80 -4.92
C TYR A 57 15.68 -15.84 -4.83
N HIS A 58 14.42 -15.41 -4.81
CA HIS A 58 13.27 -16.28 -4.55
C HIS A 58 12.24 -16.29 -5.67
N GLY A 59 12.50 -15.65 -6.81
CA GLY A 59 11.53 -15.54 -7.91
C GLY A 59 11.03 -16.89 -8.41
N LYS A 60 11.91 -17.89 -8.57
CA LYS A 60 11.52 -19.24 -9.01
C LYS A 60 10.68 -19.96 -7.95
N SER A 61 11.09 -19.89 -6.68
CA SER A 61 10.34 -20.49 -5.55
C SER A 61 8.98 -19.83 -5.36
N CYS A 62 8.86 -18.52 -5.62
CA CYS A 62 7.59 -17.79 -5.55
C CYS A 62 6.60 -18.27 -6.60
N VAL A 63 7.05 -18.44 -7.86
CA VAL A 63 6.20 -18.98 -8.94
C VAL A 63 5.82 -20.42 -8.68
N GLU A 64 6.76 -21.24 -8.21
CA GLU A 64 6.50 -22.63 -7.87
C GLU A 64 5.49 -22.74 -6.72
N GLN A 65 5.62 -21.92 -5.67
CA GLN A 65 4.63 -21.91 -4.59
C GLN A 65 3.28 -21.35 -5.00
N PHE A 66 3.25 -20.36 -5.89
CA PHE A 66 1.99 -19.86 -6.44
C PHE A 66 1.27 -20.94 -7.26
N ARG A 67 2.02 -21.74 -8.02
CA ARG A 67 1.49 -22.88 -8.76
C ARG A 67 1.00 -23.99 -7.84
N ILE A 68 1.79 -24.38 -6.85
CA ILE A 68 1.41 -25.42 -5.86
C ILE A 68 0.18 -24.98 -5.08
N SER A 69 0.07 -23.71 -4.71
CA SER A 69 -1.12 -23.17 -4.03
C SER A 69 -2.39 -23.25 -4.90
N LEU A 70 -2.25 -23.22 -6.22
CA LEU A 70 -3.37 -23.39 -7.16
C LEU A 70 -3.76 -24.87 -7.37
N GLU A 71 -2.79 -25.79 -7.34
CA GLU A 71 -2.99 -27.21 -7.64
C GLU A 71 -3.28 -28.07 -6.39
N ASP A 72 -2.76 -27.70 -5.21
CA ASP A 72 -2.56 -28.69 -4.15
C ASP A 72 -2.68 -28.14 -2.71
N GLN A 73 -3.90 -27.75 -2.35
CA GLN A 73 -4.26 -27.43 -0.97
C GLN A 73 -4.55 -28.68 -0.11
N LYS A 74 -4.28 -29.91 -0.58
CA LYS A 74 -4.82 -31.14 0.04
C LYS A 74 -3.80 -32.03 0.76
N ASN A 75 -2.51 -31.70 0.66
CA ASN A 75 -1.44 -32.59 1.12
C ASN A 75 -0.88 -32.27 2.51
N ASP A 76 -1.26 -31.17 3.16
CA ASP A 76 -0.92 -30.90 4.55
C ASP A 76 -2.00 -31.37 5.53
N VAL A 77 -1.58 -31.84 6.70
CA VAL A 77 -2.46 -32.32 7.78
C VAL A 77 -3.44 -31.23 8.24
N HIS A 78 -3.05 -29.95 8.12
CA HIS A 78 -3.87 -28.82 8.50
C HIS A 78 -5.02 -28.60 7.51
N ALA A 79 -4.78 -28.67 6.20
CA ALA A 79 -5.85 -28.61 5.22
C ALA A 79 -6.77 -29.84 5.25
N GLN A 80 -6.25 -31.03 5.57
CA GLN A 80 -7.11 -32.20 5.81
C GLN A 80 -8.06 -31.96 6.99
N LEU A 81 -7.59 -31.36 8.09
CA LEU A 81 -8.47 -30.97 9.19
C LEU A 81 -9.43 -29.82 8.80
N MET A 82 -8.99 -28.87 7.99
CA MET A 82 -9.85 -27.78 7.50
C MET A 82 -10.92 -28.27 6.54
N SER A 83 -10.69 -29.34 5.78
CA SER A 83 -11.68 -29.92 4.85
C SER A 83 -12.97 -30.40 5.52
N HIS A 84 -12.98 -30.54 6.84
CA HIS A 84 -14.18 -30.87 7.63
C HIS A 84 -15.11 -29.65 7.84
N TYR A 85 -14.62 -28.43 7.63
CA TYR A 85 -15.40 -27.21 7.74
C TYR A 85 -15.92 -26.79 6.36
N ALA A 86 -17.19 -26.42 6.29
CA ALA A 86 -17.76 -25.90 5.05
C ALA A 86 -17.10 -24.57 4.68
N GLU A 87 -16.45 -24.53 3.52
CA GLU A 87 -15.85 -23.31 3.01
C GLU A 87 -16.93 -22.27 2.70
N VAL A 88 -16.66 -21.01 3.04
CA VAL A 88 -17.54 -19.90 2.70
C VAL A 88 -17.53 -19.75 1.17
N PRO A 89 -18.70 -19.58 0.53
CA PRO A 89 -18.76 -19.46 -0.92
C PRO A 89 -17.88 -18.33 -1.45
N GLU A 90 -17.09 -18.61 -2.48
CA GLU A 90 -16.12 -17.66 -3.05
C GLU A 90 -16.77 -16.37 -3.57
N PHE A 91 -18.06 -16.42 -3.95
CA PHE A 91 -18.79 -15.26 -4.44
C PHE A 91 -18.85 -14.11 -3.45
N TRP A 92 -18.81 -14.38 -2.13
CA TRP A 92 -18.80 -13.32 -1.12
C TRP A 92 -17.56 -12.44 -1.23
N TYR A 93 -16.40 -13.04 -1.53
CA TYR A 93 -15.16 -12.29 -1.75
C TYR A 93 -15.24 -11.43 -3.01
N TYR A 94 -15.81 -11.97 -4.10
CA TYR A 94 -16.03 -11.20 -5.33
C TYR A 94 -16.99 -10.03 -5.13
N ILE A 95 -18.08 -10.21 -4.37
CA ILE A 95 -19.01 -9.13 -4.06
C ILE A 95 -18.32 -8.03 -3.25
N LEU A 96 -17.61 -8.39 -2.18
CA LEU A 96 -16.87 -7.42 -1.36
C LEU A 96 -15.85 -6.66 -2.19
N PHE A 97 -15.12 -7.37 -3.06
CA PHE A 97 -14.16 -6.76 -3.98
C PHE A 97 -14.83 -5.73 -4.91
N VAL A 98 -15.93 -6.10 -5.59
CA VAL A 98 -16.65 -5.19 -6.49
C VAL A 98 -17.24 -3.99 -5.74
N VAL A 99 -17.83 -4.20 -4.56
CA VAL A 99 -18.40 -3.11 -3.74
C VAL A 99 -17.31 -2.10 -3.36
N SER A 100 -16.15 -2.57 -2.91
CA SER A 100 -15.02 -1.68 -2.56
C SER A 100 -14.52 -0.87 -3.77
N LEU A 101 -14.48 -1.47 -4.97
CA LEU A 101 -14.05 -0.81 -6.20
C LEU A 101 -15.04 0.30 -6.61
N ILE A 102 -16.33 0.03 -6.51
CA ILE A 102 -17.39 1.02 -6.77
C ILE A 102 -17.27 2.19 -5.79
N LEU A 103 -17.15 1.91 -4.49
CA LEU A 103 -16.99 2.96 -3.48
C LEU A 103 -15.72 3.79 -3.73
N GLY A 104 -14.61 3.15 -4.12
CA GLY A 104 -13.36 3.83 -4.46
C GLY A 104 -13.50 4.78 -5.65
N THR A 105 -14.14 4.35 -6.73
CA THR A 105 -14.37 5.20 -7.91
C THR A 105 -15.29 6.39 -7.62
N ILE A 106 -16.38 6.19 -6.87
CA ILE A 106 -17.31 7.27 -6.49
C ILE A 106 -16.58 8.36 -5.68
N ASN A 107 -15.75 7.96 -4.71
CA ASN A 107 -14.95 8.91 -3.92
C ASN A 107 -13.92 9.65 -4.78
N GLY A 108 -13.30 8.96 -5.75
CA GLY A 108 -12.36 9.57 -6.69
C GLY A 108 -13.00 10.64 -7.57
N TYR A 109 -14.20 10.37 -8.09
CA TYR A 109 -14.96 11.34 -8.88
C TYR A 109 -15.47 12.53 -8.06
N HIS A 110 -15.94 12.30 -6.84
CA HIS A 110 -16.51 13.37 -6.01
C HIS A 110 -15.48 14.43 -5.61
N ASN A 111 -14.24 14.03 -5.37
CA ASN A 111 -13.20 14.95 -4.92
C ASN A 111 -12.38 15.56 -6.08
N GLU A 112 -12.61 15.17 -7.34
CA GLU A 112 -11.77 15.52 -8.51
C GLU A 112 -10.27 15.16 -8.38
N LEU A 113 -9.86 14.56 -7.26
CA LEU A 113 -8.48 14.24 -6.93
C LEU A 113 -7.93 13.03 -7.70
N LEU A 114 -8.80 12.17 -8.24
CA LEU A 114 -8.39 10.86 -8.76
C LEU A 114 -9.13 10.49 -10.05
N SER A 115 -8.41 10.53 -11.18
CA SER A 115 -8.90 10.00 -12.45
C SER A 115 -9.08 8.48 -12.38
N GLY A 116 -10.12 7.94 -13.02
CA GLY A 116 -10.47 6.51 -12.96
C GLY A 116 -9.33 5.55 -13.37
N HIS A 117 -8.38 6.01 -14.18
CA HIS A 117 -7.19 5.23 -14.56
C HIS A 117 -6.22 5.01 -13.39
N VAL A 118 -6.16 5.94 -12.44
CA VAL A 118 -5.25 5.86 -11.29
C VAL A 118 -5.62 4.67 -10.39
N LEU A 119 -6.91 4.39 -10.23
CA LEU A 119 -7.38 3.26 -9.42
C LEU A 119 -6.89 1.92 -9.97
N LEU A 120 -6.93 1.73 -11.30
CA LEU A 120 -6.39 0.52 -11.94
C LEU A 120 -4.87 0.39 -11.75
N ILE A 121 -4.14 1.50 -11.91
CA ILE A 121 -2.69 1.52 -11.72
C ILE A 121 -2.33 1.17 -10.27
N THR A 122 -3.00 1.77 -9.29
CA THR A 122 -2.80 1.47 -7.87
C THR A 122 -3.10 0.01 -7.54
N MET A 123 -4.10 -0.59 -8.18
CA MET A 123 -4.43 -1.99 -7.95
C MET A 123 -3.36 -2.94 -8.50
N ILE A 124 -2.86 -2.70 -9.71
CA ILE A 124 -1.75 -3.48 -10.28
C ILE A 124 -0.51 -3.34 -9.39
N LEU A 125 -0.23 -2.11 -8.95
CA LEU A 125 0.86 -1.83 -8.05
C LEU A 125 0.71 -2.57 -6.71
N ASN A 126 -0.50 -2.61 -6.13
CA ASN A 126 -0.78 -3.33 -4.90
C ASN A 126 -0.49 -4.84 -5.04
N ILE A 127 -0.96 -5.47 -6.11
CA ILE A 127 -0.69 -6.90 -6.38
C ILE A 127 0.82 -7.14 -6.47
N MET A 128 1.55 -6.25 -7.14
CA MET A 128 3.02 -6.34 -7.25
C MET A 128 3.72 -6.26 -5.88
N PHE A 129 3.22 -5.46 -4.93
CA PHE A 129 3.81 -5.31 -3.60
C PHE A 129 3.39 -6.39 -2.59
N VAL A 130 2.14 -6.86 -2.68
CA VAL A 130 1.59 -7.86 -1.73
C VAL A 130 2.38 -9.17 -1.78
N VAL A 131 2.73 -9.64 -2.98
CA VAL A 131 3.45 -10.92 -3.17
C VAL A 131 4.82 -10.92 -2.47
N PRO A 132 5.75 -9.98 -2.73
CA PRO A 132 7.06 -9.99 -2.10
C PRO A 132 7.00 -9.67 -0.61
N PHE A 133 6.13 -8.76 -0.17
CA PHE A 133 6.00 -8.45 1.26
C PHE A 133 5.40 -9.60 2.05
N GLY A 134 4.38 -10.27 1.52
CA GLY A 134 3.82 -11.48 2.14
C GLY A 134 4.87 -12.59 2.25
N PHE A 135 5.71 -12.76 1.22
CA PHE A 135 6.79 -13.74 1.23
C PHE A 135 7.86 -13.41 2.30
N ILE A 136 8.30 -12.16 2.38
CA ILE A 136 9.28 -11.73 3.40
C ILE A 136 8.70 -11.87 4.80
N MET A 137 7.45 -11.45 5.01
CA MET A 137 6.76 -11.60 6.30
C MET A 137 6.65 -13.07 6.71
N ALA A 138 6.31 -13.96 5.78
CA ALA A 138 6.18 -15.40 6.05
C ALA A 138 7.52 -16.07 6.39
N THR A 139 8.63 -15.62 5.78
CA THR A 139 9.95 -16.24 5.96
C THR A 139 10.74 -15.65 7.13
N THR A 140 10.68 -14.33 7.31
CA THR A 140 11.49 -13.60 8.31
C THR A 140 10.68 -13.17 9.54
N GLY A 141 9.35 -13.20 9.47
CA GLY A 141 8.48 -12.63 10.51
C GLY A 141 8.51 -11.10 10.59
N PHE A 142 9.24 -10.42 9.70
CA PHE A 142 9.39 -8.96 9.73
C PHE A 142 8.35 -8.25 8.85
N GLN A 143 7.63 -7.28 9.42
CA GLN A 143 6.68 -6.45 8.69
C GLN A 143 7.34 -5.14 8.24
N ILE A 144 7.50 -4.97 6.94
CA ILE A 144 8.05 -3.75 6.35
C ILE A 144 6.95 -2.67 6.38
N GLY A 145 7.17 -1.55 7.09
CA GLY A 145 6.20 -0.44 7.16
C GLY A 145 5.66 -0.10 8.55
N SER A 146 6.18 -0.69 9.63
CA SER A 146 5.80 -0.32 11.00
C SER A 146 6.53 0.96 11.45
N PHE A 147 5.90 2.12 11.29
CA PHE A 147 6.29 3.39 11.91
C PHE A 147 5.09 4.01 12.63
#